data_AF-Q9U201-F1
#
_entry.id   AF-Q9U201-F1
#
_cell.length_a   1.000
_cell.length_b   1.000
_cell.length_c   1.000
_cell.angle_alpha   90.00
_cell.angle_beta   90.00
_cell.angle_gamma   90.00
#
_symmetry.space_group_name_H-M   'P 1'
#
loop_
_entity.id
_entity.type
_entity.pdbx_description
1 polymer ?
#
loop_
_entity_poly.entity_id
_entity_poly.type
_entity_poly.pdbx_seq_one_letter_code
_entity_poly.pdbx_strand_id
1 'polypeptide(L)'
;MGRPTRQKQSNIRNLANWKAAQAEARILAEEQQRGSTQNRRATLPAASPRQLNGRLTNGPRRSSTPRSSIATSSQAVKRKLRSLANIIYFSFLLAFFGNNKHDGAEAACQAQGAKLSGFQTTDESMRATHLLRAVINQASPGANTVAWLGGIRKASCPTVQSCTPANSYQWTDGHTTGTAGFTFGVNQPDILGGVQFCLTQNVHAKVDSGLTSAQWHFFNGNLDDVECYATLNTYLCGKVPN
;
A
#
# COMPACT_ATOMS: atom_id res chain seq x y z
N MET A 1 17.21 -1.77 -41.47
CA MET A 1 16.55 -1.48 -40.18
C MET A 1 15.15 -2.07 -40.20
N GLY A 2 14.92 -3.19 -39.51
CA GLY A 2 13.63 -3.89 -39.56
C GLY A 2 12.55 -3.11 -38.81
N ARG A 3 11.42 -2.82 -39.47
CA ARG A 3 10.26 -2.21 -38.81
C ARG A 3 9.80 -3.14 -37.66
N PRO A 4 9.61 -2.62 -36.44
CA PRO A 4 9.06 -3.44 -35.35
C PRO A 4 7.69 -3.98 -35.75
N THR A 5 7.45 -5.26 -35.46
CA THR A 5 6.17 -5.93 -35.71
C THR A 5 5.02 -5.18 -35.02
N ARG A 6 3.79 -5.28 -35.56
CA ARG A 6 2.60 -4.63 -34.97
C ARG A 6 2.45 -4.90 -33.46
N GLN A 7 2.79 -6.11 -33.02
CA GLN A 7 2.76 -6.49 -31.59
C GLN A 7 3.79 -5.73 -30.75
N LYS A 8 5.00 -5.49 -31.27
CA LYS A 8 6.01 -4.71 -30.55
C LYS A 8 5.62 -3.24 -30.45
N GLN A 9 4.95 -2.70 -31.49
CA GLN A 9 4.42 -1.34 -31.47
C GLN A 9 3.21 -1.16 -30.55
N SER A 10 2.31 -2.15 -30.45
CA SER A 10 1.20 -2.10 -29.47
C SER A 10 1.74 -2.15 -28.05
N ASN A 11 2.72 -3.01 -27.76
CA ASN A 11 3.36 -3.07 -26.44
C ASN A 11 4.05 -1.75 -26.07
N ILE A 12 4.71 -1.07 -27.01
CA ILE A 12 5.35 0.24 -26.76
C ILE A 12 4.32 1.35 -26.54
N ARG A 13 3.25 1.42 -27.35
CA ARG A 13 2.17 2.40 -27.15
C ARG A 13 1.47 2.18 -25.82
N ASN A 14 1.21 0.92 -25.47
CA ASN A 14 0.71 0.55 -24.17
C ASN A 14 1.67 1.04 -23.09
N LEU A 15 2.98 0.78 -23.20
CA LEU A 15 3.96 1.23 -22.21
C LEU A 15 4.01 2.76 -22.02
N ALA A 16 3.87 3.54 -23.10
CA ALA A 16 3.83 5.00 -23.00
C ALA A 16 2.56 5.48 -22.28
N ASN A 17 1.39 4.92 -22.64
CA ASN A 17 0.13 5.21 -21.96
C ASN A 17 0.18 4.77 -20.49
N TRP A 18 0.78 3.62 -20.19
CA TRP A 18 0.99 3.12 -18.85
C TRP A 18 1.85 4.06 -18.01
N LYS A 19 2.92 4.61 -18.58
CA LYS A 19 3.77 5.59 -17.88
C LYS A 19 3.02 6.89 -17.59
N ALA A 20 2.19 7.36 -18.52
CA ALA A 20 1.33 8.53 -18.29
C ALA A 20 0.32 8.26 -17.16
N ALA A 21 -0.36 7.10 -17.18
CA ALA A 21 -1.27 6.65 -16.13
C ALA A 21 -0.61 6.62 -14.75
N GLN A 22 0.61 6.08 -14.68
CA GLN A 22 1.38 6.03 -13.45
C GLN A 22 1.77 7.41 -12.95
N ALA A 23 2.09 8.36 -13.85
CA ALA A 23 2.38 9.73 -13.47
C ALA A 23 1.14 10.44 -12.89
N GLU A 24 -0.02 10.30 -13.53
CA GLU A 24 -1.29 10.84 -13.03
C GLU A 24 -1.66 10.24 -11.66
N ALA A 25 -1.53 8.92 -11.51
CA ALA A 25 -1.83 8.24 -10.26
C ALA A 25 -0.91 8.66 -9.11
N ARG A 26 0.37 8.98 -9.41
CA ARG A 26 1.30 9.54 -8.43
C ARG A 26 0.86 10.93 -7.97
N ILE A 27 0.45 11.80 -8.89
CA ILE A 27 -0.05 13.15 -8.55
C ILE A 27 -1.28 13.04 -7.65
N LEU A 28 -2.25 12.19 -8.00
CA LEU A 28 -3.45 11.97 -7.20
C LEU A 28 -3.13 11.44 -5.79
N ALA A 29 -2.19 10.50 -5.67
CA ALA A 29 -1.76 9.98 -4.38
C ALA A 29 -1.07 11.06 -3.51
N GLU A 30 -0.28 11.96 -4.11
CA GLU A 30 0.33 13.09 -3.43
C GLU A 30 -0.70 14.14 -2.98
N GLU A 31 -1.69 14.45 -3.81
CA GLU A 31 -2.78 15.38 -3.48
C GLU A 31 -3.61 14.88 -2.30
N GLN A 32 -3.94 13.59 -2.27
CA GLN A 32 -4.66 12.99 -1.14
C GLN A 32 -3.84 13.02 0.16
N GLN A 33 -2.51 12.84 0.08
CA GLN A 33 -1.63 13.02 1.24
C GLN A 33 -1.61 14.47 1.75
N ARG A 34 -1.61 15.45 0.84
CA ARG A 34 -1.71 16.88 1.24
C ARG A 34 -3.04 17.16 1.94
N GLY A 35 -4.16 16.65 1.42
CA GLY A 35 -5.49 16.80 2.04
C GLY A 35 -5.57 16.18 3.45
N SER A 36 -5.01 14.98 3.63
CA SER A 36 -4.92 14.32 4.94
C SER A 36 -4.08 15.12 5.95
N THR A 37 -3.00 15.76 5.47
CA THR A 37 -2.11 16.55 6.32
C THR A 37 -2.72 17.91 6.71
N GLN A 38 -3.48 18.54 5.83
CA GLN A 38 -4.23 19.77 6.15
C GLN A 38 -5.35 19.51 7.17
N ASN A 39 -6.09 18.40 7.04
CA ASN A 39 -7.15 18.07 8.00
C ASN A 39 -6.62 17.76 9.42
N ARG A 40 -5.42 17.17 9.56
CA ARG A 40 -4.81 16.95 10.88
C ARG A 40 -4.31 18.24 11.56
N ARG A 41 -4.04 19.30 10.80
CA ARG A 41 -3.65 20.61 11.37
C ARG A 41 -4.85 21.40 11.89
N ALA A 42 -6.05 21.15 11.37
CA ALA A 42 -7.28 21.82 11.78
C ALA A 42 -7.94 21.23 13.04
N THR A 43 -7.48 20.07 13.54
CA THR A 43 -8.08 19.35 14.69
C THR A 43 -7.25 19.41 15.98
N LEU A 44 -6.47 20.48 16.20
CA LEU A 44 -5.98 20.78 17.55
C LEU A 44 -7.08 21.56 18.29
N PRO A 45 -7.62 21.04 19.41
CA PRO A 45 -8.64 21.75 20.16
C PRO A 45 -8.02 23.03 20.73
N ALA A 46 -8.65 24.17 20.43
CA ALA A 46 -8.36 25.42 21.10
C ALA A 46 -8.58 25.24 22.61
N ALA A 47 -7.51 25.33 23.39
CA ALA A 47 -7.58 25.33 24.83
C ALA A 47 -8.42 26.53 25.30
N SER A 48 -9.57 26.25 25.91
CA SER A 48 -10.48 27.24 26.47
C SER A 48 -9.85 27.88 27.72
N PRO A 49 -9.84 29.22 27.87
CA PRO A 49 -9.35 29.86 29.09
C PRO A 49 -10.40 29.78 30.20
N ARG A 50 -10.14 28.96 31.22
CA ARG A 50 -10.93 28.93 32.46
C ARG A 50 -10.59 30.16 33.29
N GLN A 51 -11.57 31.04 33.49
CA GLN A 51 -11.52 32.08 34.53
C GLN A 51 -11.51 31.43 35.92
N LEU A 52 -10.52 31.76 36.74
CA LEU A 52 -10.56 31.61 38.19
C LEU A 52 -9.94 32.88 38.80
N ASN A 53 -10.81 33.81 39.18
CA ASN A 53 -10.51 34.91 40.08
C ASN A 53 -10.29 34.34 41.50
N GLY A 54 -9.25 34.81 42.19
CA GLY A 54 -9.30 34.88 43.64
C GLY A 54 -8.05 34.44 44.39
N ARG A 55 -7.32 35.46 44.85
CA ARG A 55 -6.63 35.55 46.15
C ARG A 55 -5.15 35.16 46.21
N LEU A 56 -4.36 36.24 46.27
CA LEU A 56 -2.96 36.35 46.64
C LEU A 56 -2.74 35.99 48.12
N THR A 57 -1.75 35.13 48.41
CA THR A 57 -0.86 35.28 49.57
C THR A 57 0.53 34.73 49.21
N ASN A 58 1.54 35.52 49.54
CA ASN A 58 2.96 35.36 49.24
C ASN A 58 3.61 34.13 49.90
N GLY A 59 4.52 33.47 49.18
CA GLY A 59 5.47 32.49 49.73
C GLY A 59 6.68 32.35 48.79
N PRO A 60 7.93 32.47 49.27
CA PRO A 60 9.09 32.60 48.39
C PRO A 60 9.66 31.24 47.93
N ARG A 61 9.89 31.17 46.61
CA ARG A 61 11.09 30.65 45.94
C ARG A 61 11.68 29.31 46.45
N ARG A 62 11.36 28.21 45.75
CA ARG A 62 12.32 27.13 45.46
C ARG A 62 12.28 26.78 43.98
N SER A 63 13.40 27.03 43.31
CA SER A 63 13.68 26.66 41.93
C SER A 63 13.99 25.17 41.85
N SER A 64 13.13 24.40 41.20
CA SER A 64 13.48 23.11 40.61
C SER A 64 13.34 23.23 39.09
N THR A 65 14.48 23.15 38.40
CA THR A 65 14.57 23.09 36.95
C THR A 65 14.00 21.74 36.45
N PRO A 66 13.09 21.72 35.46
CA PRO A 66 12.71 20.49 34.80
C PRO A 66 13.79 20.12 33.76
N ARG A 67 14.49 19.04 34.04
CA ARG A 67 15.45 18.37 33.14
C ARG A 67 14.66 17.50 32.14
N SER A 68 14.21 18.04 31.00
CA SER A 68 13.80 17.22 29.84
C SER A 68 13.47 18.06 28.59
N SER A 69 14.42 18.24 27.67
CA SER A 69 14.12 18.79 26.33
C SER A 69 14.93 18.19 25.16
N ILE A 70 15.67 17.10 25.35
CA ILE A 70 16.55 16.53 24.30
C ILE A 70 15.84 15.44 23.46
N ALA A 71 14.66 14.96 23.84
CA ALA A 71 13.96 13.87 23.13
C ALA A 71 13.30 14.29 21.79
N THR A 72 13.14 15.58 21.52
CA THR A 72 12.32 16.08 20.39
C THR A 72 13.06 16.09 19.05
N SER A 73 14.39 16.25 19.02
CA SER A 73 15.13 16.36 17.74
C SER A 73 15.30 15.00 17.05
N SER A 74 15.60 13.94 17.80
CA SER A 74 15.80 12.59 17.25
C SER A 74 14.52 12.03 16.62
N GLN A 75 13.36 12.26 17.25
CA GLN A 75 12.08 11.81 16.70
C GLN A 75 11.71 12.56 15.41
N ALA A 76 11.99 13.87 15.34
CA ALA A 76 11.74 14.66 14.14
C ALA A 76 12.61 14.19 12.96
N VAL A 77 13.90 13.91 13.20
CA VAL A 77 14.80 13.36 12.17
C VAL A 77 14.35 11.97 11.72
N LYS A 78 13.99 11.07 12.65
CA LYS A 78 13.45 9.74 12.32
C LYS A 78 12.17 9.82 11.50
N ARG A 79 11.25 10.75 11.84
CA ARG A 79 10.03 10.98 11.06
C ARG A 79 10.33 11.49 9.65
N LYS A 80 11.27 12.43 9.51
CA LYS A 80 11.66 12.98 8.21
C LYS A 80 12.35 11.92 7.33
N LEU A 81 13.24 11.11 7.90
CA LEU A 81 13.88 10.00 7.18
C LEU A 81 12.87 8.91 6.77
N ARG A 82 11.94 8.53 7.66
CA ARG A 82 10.84 7.61 7.31
C ARG A 82 9.95 8.18 6.20
N SER A 83 9.62 9.47 6.27
CA SER A 83 8.85 10.14 5.22
C SER A 83 9.56 10.09 3.87
N LEU A 84 10.87 10.36 3.85
CA LEU A 84 11.66 10.30 2.62
C LEU A 84 11.78 8.86 2.09
N ALA A 85 12.05 7.87 2.95
CA ALA A 85 12.10 6.47 2.57
C ALA A 85 10.76 5.99 1.98
N ASN A 86 9.64 6.39 2.57
CA ASN A 86 8.31 6.06 2.07
C ASN A 86 8.00 6.73 0.72
N ILE A 87 8.43 7.98 0.52
CA ILE A 87 8.28 8.70 -0.77
C ILE A 87 9.12 8.02 -1.85
N ILE A 88 10.37 7.66 -1.53
CA ILE A 88 11.30 7.01 -2.44
C ILE A 88 10.75 5.62 -2.81
N TYR A 89 10.37 4.79 -1.84
CA TYR A 89 9.82 3.46 -2.10
C TYR A 89 8.53 3.52 -2.93
N PHE A 90 7.65 4.48 -2.64
CA PHE A 90 6.45 4.70 -3.43
C PHE A 90 6.76 5.12 -4.88
N SER A 91 7.83 5.90 -5.09
CA SER A 91 8.33 6.26 -6.43
C SER A 91 8.81 5.06 -7.24
N PHE A 92 8.92 3.88 -6.62
CA PHE A 92 9.34 2.62 -7.22
C PHE A 92 8.22 1.59 -7.41
N LEU A 93 6.97 1.93 -7.08
CA LEU A 93 5.81 1.09 -7.43
C LEU A 93 5.33 1.35 -8.87
N LEU A 94 5.00 0.27 -9.55
CA LEU A 94 4.50 0.22 -10.92
C LEU A 94 3.31 -0.75 -10.99
N ALA A 95 2.12 -0.22 -11.25
CA ALA A 95 0.92 -1.02 -11.52
C ALA A 95 0.82 -1.37 -13.00
N PHE A 96 0.34 -2.58 -13.29
CA PHE A 96 0.17 -3.08 -14.66
C PHE A 96 -1.18 -3.76 -14.83
N PHE A 97 -1.71 -3.68 -16.06
CA PHE A 97 -2.83 -4.50 -16.51
C PHE A 97 -2.34 -5.51 -17.54
N GLY A 98 -2.67 -6.78 -17.33
CA GLY A 98 -2.33 -7.89 -18.20
C GLY A 98 -2.70 -9.21 -17.55
N ASN A 99 -3.28 -10.11 -18.34
CA ASN A 99 -3.72 -11.43 -17.88
C ASN A 99 -2.52 -12.32 -17.59
N ASN A 100 -2.26 -12.59 -16.31
CA ASN A 100 -1.17 -13.43 -15.88
C ASN A 100 -1.58 -14.32 -14.70
N LYS A 101 -0.95 -15.50 -14.65
CA LYS A 101 -0.79 -16.27 -13.41
C LYS A 101 0.23 -15.59 -12.50
N HIS A 102 0.35 -16.01 -11.25
CA HIS A 102 1.26 -15.38 -10.30
C HIS A 102 2.72 -15.41 -10.79
N ASP A 103 3.20 -16.56 -11.28
CA ASP A 103 4.53 -16.73 -11.85
C ASP A 103 4.78 -15.89 -13.12
N GLY A 104 3.77 -15.78 -13.99
CA GLY A 104 3.81 -14.92 -15.17
C GLY A 104 3.88 -13.43 -14.80
N ALA A 105 3.15 -13.01 -13.77
CA ALA A 105 3.19 -11.64 -13.26
C ALA A 105 4.55 -11.31 -12.63
N GLU A 106 5.14 -12.26 -11.89
CA GLU A 106 6.51 -12.15 -11.37
C GLU A 106 7.53 -12.03 -12.50
N ALA A 107 7.45 -12.88 -13.52
CA ALA A 107 8.33 -12.79 -14.70
C ALA A 107 8.17 -11.44 -15.43
N ALA A 108 6.94 -10.91 -15.51
CA ALA A 108 6.69 -9.59 -16.09
C ALA A 108 7.31 -8.45 -15.27
N CYS A 109 7.31 -8.55 -13.93
CA CYS A 109 8.02 -7.61 -13.06
C CYS A 109 9.55 -7.71 -13.23
N GLN A 110 10.08 -8.94 -13.30
CA GLN A 110 11.51 -9.19 -13.50
C GLN A 110 12.00 -8.62 -14.83
N ALA A 111 11.19 -8.69 -15.89
CA ALA A 111 11.49 -8.04 -17.17
C ALA A 111 11.63 -6.50 -17.08
N GLN A 112 11.11 -5.88 -16.01
CA GLN A 112 11.27 -4.45 -15.72
C GLN A 112 12.39 -4.16 -14.69
N GLY A 113 13.13 -5.18 -14.26
CA GLY A 113 14.11 -5.08 -13.17
C GLY A 113 13.44 -4.83 -11.81
N ALA A 114 12.29 -5.46 -11.57
CA ALA A 114 11.48 -5.36 -10.36
C ALA A 114 11.04 -6.76 -9.91
N LYS A 115 10.34 -6.85 -8.78
CA LYS A 115 9.60 -8.05 -8.35
C LYS A 115 8.15 -7.69 -8.04
N LEU A 116 7.27 -8.67 -7.92
CA LEU A 116 5.94 -8.41 -7.34
C LEU A 116 6.10 -7.82 -5.94
N SER A 117 5.42 -6.72 -5.68
CA SER A 117 5.65 -5.91 -4.48
C SER A 117 5.00 -6.50 -3.22
N GLY A 118 5.63 -6.28 -2.07
CA GLY A 118 4.95 -6.30 -0.77
C GLY A 118 4.57 -4.92 -0.27
N PHE A 119 4.04 -4.85 0.96
CA PHE A 119 3.71 -3.62 1.68
C PHE A 119 4.32 -3.61 3.08
N GLN A 120 5.00 -2.53 3.44
CA GLN A 120 5.52 -2.32 4.80
C GLN A 120 4.46 -1.80 5.76
N THR A 121 3.49 -1.07 5.23
CA THR A 121 2.44 -0.43 6.03
C THR A 121 1.10 -0.46 5.29
N THR A 122 0.00 -0.37 6.02
CA THR A 122 -1.33 -0.16 5.45
C THR A 122 -1.39 1.08 4.54
N ASP A 123 -0.64 2.13 4.87
CA ASP A 123 -0.55 3.35 4.07
C ASP A 123 0.06 3.10 2.68
N GLU A 124 1.03 2.19 2.57
CA GLU A 124 1.59 1.76 1.28
C GLU A 124 0.59 0.92 0.49
N SER A 125 -0.11 0.00 1.17
CA SER A 125 -1.19 -0.78 0.58
C SER A 125 -2.23 0.13 -0.10
N MET A 126 -2.73 1.15 0.61
CA MET A 126 -3.73 2.07 0.05
C MET A 126 -3.20 2.90 -1.12
N ARG A 127 -1.95 3.35 -1.05
CA ARG A 127 -1.33 4.07 -2.17
C ARG A 127 -1.16 3.19 -3.40
N ALA A 128 -0.78 1.93 -3.21
CA ALA A 128 -0.73 0.96 -4.29
C ALA A 128 -2.11 0.74 -4.92
N THR A 129 -3.15 0.72 -4.09
CA THR A 129 -4.53 0.63 -4.56
C THR A 129 -4.92 1.79 -5.47
N HIS A 130 -4.44 3.01 -5.21
CA HIS A 130 -4.66 4.15 -6.10
C HIS A 130 -3.95 4.00 -7.45
N LEU A 131 -2.72 3.48 -7.46
CA LEU A 131 -2.00 3.18 -8.70
C LEU A 131 -2.74 2.11 -9.53
N LEU A 132 -3.16 1.02 -8.88
CA LEU A 132 -3.91 -0.06 -9.53
C LEU A 132 -5.27 0.40 -10.03
N ARG A 133 -5.97 1.25 -9.27
CA ARG A 133 -7.24 1.86 -9.69
C ARG A 133 -7.07 2.68 -10.97
N ALA A 134 -6.04 3.51 -11.06
CA ALA A 134 -5.79 4.31 -12.26
C ALA A 134 -5.57 3.42 -13.49
N VAL A 135 -4.79 2.35 -13.32
CA VAL A 135 -4.53 1.34 -14.35
C VAL A 135 -5.79 0.63 -14.82
N ILE A 136 -6.63 0.14 -13.89
CA ILE A 136 -7.87 -0.54 -14.28
C ILE A 136 -8.89 0.42 -14.86
N ASN A 137 -9.02 1.65 -14.37
CA ASN A 137 -9.99 2.60 -14.91
C ASN A 137 -9.67 3.02 -16.35
N GLN A 138 -8.42 2.90 -16.79
CA GLN A 138 -8.06 3.10 -18.20
C GLN A 138 -8.35 1.88 -19.06
N ALA A 139 -8.09 0.66 -18.55
CA ALA A 139 -8.26 -0.57 -19.31
C ALA A 139 -9.70 -1.10 -19.33
N SER A 140 -10.42 -0.93 -18.22
CA SER A 140 -11.78 -1.41 -17.97
C SER A 140 -12.50 -0.44 -17.01
N PRO A 141 -13.00 0.70 -17.53
CA PRO A 141 -13.59 1.76 -16.71
C PRO A 141 -14.68 1.25 -15.76
N GLY A 142 -14.52 1.53 -14.46
CA GLY A 142 -15.51 1.17 -13.44
C GLY A 142 -15.48 -0.29 -12.97
N ALA A 143 -14.56 -1.12 -13.48
CA ALA A 143 -14.41 -2.51 -13.06
C ALA A 143 -13.64 -2.64 -11.75
N ASN A 144 -14.09 -3.55 -10.88
CA ASN A 144 -13.30 -4.01 -9.74
C ASN A 144 -12.29 -5.07 -10.21
N THR A 145 -11.20 -5.24 -9.47
CA THR A 145 -10.23 -6.31 -9.71
C THR A 145 -9.53 -6.75 -8.44
N VAL A 146 -8.78 -7.85 -8.58
CA VAL A 146 -7.78 -8.33 -7.64
C VAL A 146 -6.42 -8.27 -8.34
N ALA A 147 -5.41 -7.75 -7.64
CA ALA A 147 -4.07 -7.57 -8.16
C ALA A 147 -3.07 -8.55 -7.55
N TRP A 148 -2.23 -9.18 -8.36
CA TRP A 148 -1.13 -10.00 -7.85
C TRP A 148 -0.11 -9.17 -7.05
N LEU A 149 0.32 -9.72 -5.92
CA LEU A 149 1.38 -9.20 -5.05
C LEU A 149 2.49 -10.25 -4.84
N GLY A 150 3.60 -9.83 -4.23
CA GLY A 150 4.75 -10.69 -3.91
C GLY A 150 4.55 -11.56 -2.67
N GLY A 151 3.32 -11.84 -2.25
CA GLY A 151 3.04 -12.61 -1.05
C GLY A 151 2.82 -14.09 -1.35
N ILE A 152 3.57 -14.97 -0.70
CA ILE A 152 3.44 -16.44 -0.82
C ILE A 152 3.24 -17.05 0.57
N ARG A 153 2.36 -18.06 0.68
CA ARG A 153 2.12 -18.76 1.95
C ARG A 153 3.42 -19.44 2.40
N LYS A 154 3.74 -19.33 3.69
CA LYS A 154 4.91 -19.99 4.26
C LYS A 154 4.69 -21.50 4.29
N ALA A 155 5.72 -22.26 3.93
CA ALA A 155 5.70 -23.72 4.04
C ALA A 155 5.45 -24.21 5.49
N SER A 156 5.85 -23.43 6.49
CA SER A 156 5.58 -23.72 7.91
C SER A 156 4.12 -23.44 8.34
N CYS A 157 3.29 -22.87 7.47
CA CYS A 157 1.92 -22.48 7.75
C CYS A 157 0.92 -23.12 6.74
N PRO A 158 0.92 -24.47 6.57
CA PRO A 158 0.23 -25.14 5.46
C PRO A 158 -1.30 -25.03 5.52
N THR A 159 -1.89 -24.81 6.70
CA THR A 159 -3.34 -24.70 6.91
C THR A 159 -3.72 -23.36 7.56
N VAL A 160 -5.00 -23.01 7.55
CA VAL A 160 -5.55 -21.82 8.24
C VAL A 160 -5.21 -21.81 9.73
N GLN A 161 -5.17 -22.97 10.39
CA GLN A 161 -4.93 -23.09 11.82
C GLN A 161 -3.43 -23.10 12.19
N SER A 162 -2.55 -23.24 11.20
CA SER A 162 -1.10 -23.36 11.45
C SER A 162 -0.48 -22.06 11.96
N CYS A 163 -0.98 -20.91 11.48
CA CYS A 163 -0.44 -19.60 11.78
C CYS A 163 -1.57 -18.56 11.82
N THR A 164 -1.38 -17.47 12.57
CA THR A 164 -2.29 -16.32 12.47
C THR A 164 -2.28 -15.74 11.04
N PRO A 165 -3.36 -15.06 10.60
CA PRO A 165 -3.42 -14.42 9.27
C PRO A 165 -2.16 -13.64 8.91
N ALA A 166 -1.73 -12.71 9.77
CA ALA A 166 -0.55 -11.87 9.59
C ALA A 166 0.77 -12.64 9.49
N ASN A 167 0.84 -13.88 9.99
CA ASN A 167 2.04 -14.71 10.00
C ASN A 167 2.04 -15.83 8.95
N SER A 168 0.92 -16.07 8.28
CA SER A 168 0.74 -17.18 7.33
C SER A 168 1.47 -16.98 5.99
N TYR A 169 1.78 -15.72 5.63
CA TYR A 169 2.45 -15.35 4.38
C TYR A 169 3.81 -14.68 4.60
N GLN A 170 4.64 -14.71 3.57
CA GLN A 170 5.90 -13.96 3.48
C GLN A 170 5.95 -13.17 2.17
N TRP A 171 6.59 -12.01 2.22
CA TRP A 171 6.91 -11.23 1.02
C TRP A 171 8.15 -11.80 0.32
N THR A 172 8.13 -11.85 -1.00
CA THR A 172 9.20 -12.43 -1.85
C THR A 172 10.04 -11.37 -2.56
N ASP A 173 9.68 -10.10 -2.42
CA ASP A 173 10.38 -8.97 -3.05
C ASP A 173 11.80 -8.75 -2.48
N GLY A 174 12.10 -9.28 -1.30
CA GLY A 174 13.41 -9.18 -0.63
C GLY A 174 13.61 -7.88 0.17
N HIS A 175 12.62 -6.99 0.22
CA HIS A 175 12.72 -5.69 0.89
C HIS A 175 11.63 -5.47 1.93
N THR A 176 10.44 -5.98 1.63
CA THR A 176 9.31 -5.90 2.53
C THR A 176 9.54 -6.84 3.71
N THR A 177 9.39 -6.32 4.92
CA THR A 177 9.72 -6.96 6.19
C THR A 177 8.62 -6.75 7.21
N GLY A 178 8.51 -7.69 8.15
CA GLY A 178 7.46 -7.66 9.17
C GLY A 178 6.08 -7.95 8.58
N THR A 179 5.05 -7.55 9.33
CA THR A 179 3.66 -7.94 9.04
C THR A 179 2.68 -6.78 8.99
N ALA A 180 3.16 -5.54 9.12
CA ALA A 180 2.33 -4.34 9.25
C ALA A 180 1.57 -3.96 7.95
N GLY A 181 1.99 -4.48 6.79
CA GLY A 181 1.22 -4.37 5.55
C GLY A 181 0.16 -5.45 5.34
N PHE A 182 0.12 -6.49 6.18
CA PHE A 182 -0.89 -7.55 6.05
C PHE A 182 -2.23 -7.11 6.64
N THR A 183 -3.07 -6.48 5.82
CA THR A 183 -4.44 -6.11 6.17
C THR A 183 -5.41 -6.97 5.35
N PHE A 184 -5.78 -8.13 5.90
CA PHE A 184 -6.69 -9.07 5.25
C PHE A 184 -8.14 -8.59 5.27
N GLY A 185 -8.91 -9.04 4.28
CA GLY A 185 -10.37 -8.91 4.31
C GLY A 185 -11.00 -9.78 5.39
N VAL A 186 -12.31 -9.61 5.55
CA VAL A 186 -13.09 -10.40 6.51
C VAL A 186 -12.95 -11.88 6.18
N ASN A 187 -12.63 -12.69 7.19
CA ASN A 187 -12.39 -14.14 7.11
C ASN A 187 -11.16 -14.59 6.30
N GLN A 188 -10.30 -13.68 5.85
CA GLN A 188 -9.08 -14.04 5.12
C GLN A 188 -7.82 -14.09 6.00
N PRO A 189 -6.80 -14.88 5.61
CA PRO A 189 -6.81 -15.85 4.51
C PRO A 189 -7.58 -17.12 4.88
N ASP A 190 -8.37 -17.67 3.95
CA ASP A 190 -9.25 -18.81 4.21
C ASP A 190 -8.78 -20.14 3.60
N ILE A 191 -7.72 -20.10 2.79
CA ILE A 191 -7.15 -21.23 2.05
C ILE A 191 -8.22 -22.07 1.32
N LEU A 192 -9.17 -21.43 0.64
CA LEU A 192 -10.29 -22.13 0.01
C LEU A 192 -9.82 -23.33 -0.84
N GLY A 193 -10.41 -24.50 -0.58
CA GLY A 193 -10.05 -25.76 -1.25
C GLY A 193 -8.65 -26.29 -0.92
N GLY A 194 -7.91 -25.69 0.02
CA GLY A 194 -6.56 -26.06 0.40
C GLY A 194 -5.48 -25.69 -0.62
N VAL A 195 -5.78 -24.77 -1.56
CA VAL A 195 -4.93 -24.51 -2.74
C VAL A 195 -4.57 -23.03 -2.95
N GLN A 196 -5.08 -22.13 -2.10
CA GLN A 196 -4.81 -20.70 -2.19
C GLN A 196 -3.52 -20.34 -1.45
N PHE A 197 -2.46 -20.11 -2.22
CA PHE A 197 -1.09 -19.96 -1.72
C PHE A 197 -0.44 -18.63 -2.12
N CYS A 198 -1.13 -17.80 -2.90
CA CYS A 198 -0.64 -16.53 -3.42
C CYS A 198 -1.54 -15.37 -2.95
N LEU A 199 -0.93 -14.26 -2.52
CA LEU A 199 -1.67 -13.09 -2.08
C LEU A 199 -2.08 -12.19 -3.24
N THR A 200 -3.26 -11.62 -3.07
CA THR A 200 -3.80 -10.57 -3.92
C THR A 200 -4.22 -9.36 -3.10
N GLN A 201 -4.39 -8.22 -3.77
CA GLN A 201 -5.02 -7.03 -3.21
C GLN A 201 -6.34 -6.76 -3.92
N ASN A 202 -7.41 -6.55 -3.16
CA ASN A 202 -8.69 -6.09 -3.68
C ASN A 202 -8.63 -4.62 -4.08
N VAL A 203 -9.06 -4.32 -5.31
CA VAL A 203 -9.08 -2.97 -5.88
C VAL A 203 -10.48 -2.67 -6.41
N HIS A 204 -11.18 -1.76 -5.77
CA HIS A 204 -12.48 -1.29 -6.22
C HIS A 204 -12.32 -0.03 -7.04
N ALA A 205 -12.97 0.07 -8.21
CA ALA A 205 -12.81 1.22 -9.10
C ALA A 205 -13.42 2.51 -8.55
N LYS A 206 -14.41 2.41 -7.66
CA LYS A 206 -15.31 3.53 -7.33
C LYS A 206 -15.21 4.05 -5.89
N VAL A 207 -14.70 3.25 -4.95
CA VAL A 207 -14.70 3.61 -3.52
C VAL A 207 -13.41 3.23 -2.81
N ASP A 208 -12.88 4.16 -2.02
CA ASP A 208 -11.74 3.91 -1.10
C ASP A 208 -12.19 3.29 0.22
N SER A 209 -13.39 3.65 0.68
CA SER A 209 -13.98 3.16 1.92
C SER A 209 -15.47 2.97 1.72
N GLY A 210 -15.99 1.84 2.18
CA GLY A 210 -17.43 1.58 2.22
C GLY A 210 -17.88 0.45 1.29
N LEU A 211 -18.84 -0.32 1.81
CA LEU A 211 -19.51 -1.46 1.20
C LEU A 211 -20.35 -1.03 -0.02
N THR A 212 -19.75 -0.52 -1.10
CA THR A 212 -20.47 -0.37 -2.36
C THR A 212 -20.21 -1.62 -3.19
N SER A 213 -21.07 -2.62 -3.00
CA SER A 213 -21.15 -3.87 -3.79
C SER A 213 -19.85 -4.66 -3.97
N ALA A 214 -18.91 -4.60 -3.02
CA ALA A 214 -17.73 -5.43 -3.06
C ALA A 214 -18.16 -6.89 -2.85
N GLN A 215 -18.10 -7.70 -3.91
CA GLN A 215 -18.20 -9.15 -3.83
C GLN A 215 -17.40 -9.59 -2.58
N TRP A 216 -18.10 -10.16 -1.60
CA TRP A 216 -17.52 -10.77 -0.39
C TRP A 216 -17.03 -9.84 0.74
N HIS A 217 -17.55 -8.61 0.87
CA HIS A 217 -17.24 -7.71 2.02
C HIS A 217 -15.77 -7.27 2.13
N PHE A 218 -15.03 -7.28 1.03
CA PHE A 218 -13.69 -6.71 0.98
C PHE A 218 -13.72 -5.18 0.90
N PHE A 219 -12.82 -4.53 1.62
CA PHE A 219 -12.50 -3.12 1.42
C PHE A 219 -11.35 -2.96 0.42
N ASN A 220 -11.26 -1.76 -0.14
CA ASN A 220 -10.17 -1.39 -1.01
C ASN A 220 -8.82 -1.56 -0.27
N GLY A 221 -7.87 -2.24 -0.90
CA GLY A 221 -6.58 -2.53 -0.29
C GLY A 221 -6.55 -3.75 0.64
N ASN A 222 -7.68 -4.43 0.88
CA ASN A 222 -7.69 -5.67 1.64
C ASN A 222 -7.01 -6.80 0.87
N LEU A 223 -6.28 -7.62 1.62
CA LEU A 223 -5.64 -8.82 1.10
C LEU A 223 -6.60 -10.00 1.10
N ASP A 224 -6.39 -10.85 0.10
CA ASP A 224 -7.09 -12.12 -0.11
C ASP A 224 -6.08 -13.16 -0.60
N ASP A 225 -6.28 -14.44 -0.30
CA ASP A 225 -5.50 -15.51 -0.90
C ASP A 225 -6.23 -16.17 -2.07
N VAL A 226 -5.47 -16.48 -3.11
CA VAL A 226 -5.99 -17.07 -4.36
C VAL A 226 -5.04 -18.16 -4.82
N GLU A 227 -5.55 -19.10 -5.61
CA GLU A 227 -4.74 -20.12 -6.25
C GLU A 227 -3.73 -19.49 -7.19
N CYS A 228 -2.45 -19.81 -7.04
CA CYS A 228 -1.37 -19.19 -7.82
C CYS A 228 -1.50 -19.38 -9.34
N TYR A 229 -2.28 -20.38 -9.77
CA TYR A 229 -2.56 -20.69 -11.16
C TYR A 229 -3.79 -19.96 -11.73
N ALA A 230 -4.54 -19.21 -10.90
CA ALA A 230 -5.60 -18.33 -11.36
C ALA A 230 -5.03 -17.26 -12.30
N THR A 231 -5.84 -16.78 -13.26
CA THR A 231 -5.41 -15.69 -14.15
C THR A 231 -6.06 -14.40 -13.69
N LEU A 232 -5.24 -13.45 -13.25
CA LEU A 232 -5.69 -12.10 -12.87
C LEU A 232 -5.23 -11.09 -13.93
N ASN A 233 -5.95 -9.98 -14.03
CA ASN A 233 -5.69 -8.96 -15.04
C ASN A 233 -4.87 -7.78 -14.52
N THR A 234 -4.48 -7.77 -13.25
CA THR A 234 -3.63 -6.72 -12.68
C THR A 234 -2.56 -7.30 -11.76
N TYR A 235 -1.44 -6.59 -11.67
CA TYR A 235 -0.34 -6.93 -10.80
C TYR A 235 0.49 -5.69 -10.46
N LEU A 236 1.16 -5.74 -9.32
CA LEU A 236 1.95 -4.62 -8.80
C LEU A 236 3.42 -5.01 -8.69
N CYS A 237 4.27 -4.31 -9.43
CA CYS A 237 5.72 -4.45 -9.33
C CYS A 237 6.31 -3.36 -8.44
N GLY A 238 7.26 -3.71 -7.59
CA GLY A 238 8.04 -2.79 -6.77
C GLY A 238 9.52 -2.96 -7.03
N LYS A 239 10.27 -1.85 -7.10
CA LYS A 239 11.72 -1.87 -7.13
C LYS A 239 12.30 -1.56 -5.76
N VAL A 240 13.43 -2.19 -5.50
CA VAL A 240 14.35 -1.82 -4.42
C VAL A 240 14.71 -0.35 -4.59
N PRO A 241 14.56 0.49 -3.55
CA PRO A 241 15.34 1.73 -3.48
C PRO A 241 16.82 1.33 -3.43
N ASN A 242 17.57 1.62 -4.49
CA ASN A 242 19.03 1.54 -4.44
C ASN A 242 19.60 2.40 -3.30
#